data_AF-A0A951I254-F1
#
_entry.id   AF-A0A951I254-F1
#
_cell.length_a   1.000
_cell.length_b   1.000
_cell.length_c   1.000
_cell.angle_alpha   90.00
_cell.angle_beta   90.00
_cell.angle_gamma   90.00
#
_symmetry.space_group_name_H-M   'P 1'
#
loop_
_entity.id
_entity.type
_entity.pdbx_description
1 polymer ?
#
loop_
_entity_poly.entity_id
_entity_poly.type
_entity_poly.pdbx_seq_one_letter_code
_entity_poly.pdbx_strand_id
1 'polypeptide(L)'
;LYDGPEQREALARLSRVRIDYLAPESQPGAVAPKALLLAGWLASRLGWRIVSEPAQTNESAQLFSFEQDGRAITVELAACEHESVAPGGIARVELVAESEPRRSFVAMHAEHGRDLKMQQATGAEDAQTTRVVTFADKSPAELLVAELEILSHDRLYEDAVFKVAEMLGSK
;
A
#
# COMPACT_ATOMS: atom_id res chain seq x y z
N LEU A 1 15.31 4.46 -15.51
CA LEU A 1 14.03 4.54 -16.24
C LEU A 1 13.03 3.67 -15.50
N TYR A 2 12.43 4.19 -14.43
CA TYR A 2 11.48 3.46 -13.58
C TYR A 2 10.07 3.73 -14.12
N ASP A 3 9.28 2.66 -14.27
CA ASP A 3 7.94 2.56 -14.87
C ASP A 3 7.83 2.80 -16.37
N GLY A 4 7.61 1.70 -17.10
CA GLY A 4 7.19 1.72 -18.50
C GLY A 4 5.76 2.28 -18.64
N PRO A 5 5.36 2.67 -19.86
CA PRO A 5 4.03 3.24 -20.12
C PRO A 5 2.89 2.31 -19.67
N GLU A 6 3.09 1.00 -19.78
CA GLU A 6 2.09 -0.01 -19.42
C GLU A 6 1.81 -0.08 -17.90
N GLN A 7 2.83 0.11 -17.05
CA GLN A 7 2.66 0.16 -15.61
C GLN A 7 1.88 1.42 -15.18
N ARG A 8 2.17 2.56 -15.82
CA ARG A 8 1.43 3.81 -15.54
C ARG A 8 -0.03 3.71 -15.94
N GLU A 9 -0.33 3.10 -17.07
CA GLU A 9 -1.72 2.88 -17.49
C GLU A 9 -2.46 1.95 -16.52
N ALA A 10 -1.79 0.91 -16.02
CA ALA A 10 -2.38 0.02 -15.03
C ALA A 10 -2.67 0.74 -13.69
N LEU A 11 -1.78 1.63 -13.24
CA LEU A 11 -2.03 2.45 -12.04
C LEU A 11 -3.26 3.35 -12.19
N ALA A 12 -3.46 3.94 -13.37
CA ALA A 12 -4.64 4.75 -13.66
C ALA A 12 -5.94 3.92 -13.68
N ARG A 13 -5.84 2.58 -13.74
CA ARG A 13 -6.95 1.63 -13.81
C ARG A 13 -7.13 0.79 -12.55
N LEU A 14 -6.50 1.16 -11.43
CA LEU A 14 -6.67 0.44 -10.18
C LEU A 14 -8.14 0.38 -9.76
N SER A 15 -8.57 -0.82 -9.38
CA SER A 15 -9.91 -1.12 -8.86
C SER A 15 -9.85 -1.77 -7.47
N ARG A 16 -8.72 -2.40 -7.12
CA ARG A 16 -8.50 -2.93 -5.77
C ARG A 16 -7.06 -2.76 -5.30
N VAL A 17 -6.91 -2.40 -4.03
CA VAL A 17 -5.66 -2.43 -3.28
C VAL A 17 -5.87 -3.29 -2.04
N ARG A 18 -4.95 -4.22 -1.79
CA ARG A 18 -4.90 -4.97 -0.54
C ARG A 18 -3.55 -4.74 0.12
N ILE A 19 -3.56 -4.39 1.40
CA ILE A 19 -2.36 -4.21 2.22
C ILE A 19 -2.47 -5.16 3.40
N ASP A 20 -1.61 -6.18 3.41
CA ASP A 20 -1.45 -7.07 4.55
C ASP A 20 -0.39 -6.50 5.49
N TYR A 21 -0.72 -6.39 6.77
CA TYR A 21 0.14 -5.78 7.78
C TYR A 21 0.19 -6.61 9.06
N LEU A 22 1.26 -6.43 9.82
CA LEU A 22 1.34 -6.97 11.17
C LEU A 22 0.79 -5.96 12.15
N ALA A 23 -0.09 -6.42 13.03
CA ALA A 23 -0.64 -5.57 14.08
C ALA A 23 0.50 -4.97 14.94
N PRO A 24 0.38 -3.71 15.38
CA PRO A 24 1.33 -3.13 16.32
C PRO A 24 1.32 -3.90 17.65
N GLU A 25 2.50 -4.17 18.23
CA GLU A 25 2.61 -4.81 19.56
C GLU A 25 1.82 -4.05 20.64
N SER A 26 1.83 -2.72 20.58
CA SER A 26 1.13 -1.88 21.54
C SER A 26 -0.39 -1.94 21.43
N GLN A 27 -0.93 -2.31 20.26
CA GLN A 27 -2.37 -2.34 19.97
C GLN A 27 -2.70 -3.46 18.95
N PRO A 28 -2.80 -4.73 19.37
CA PRO A 28 -2.98 -5.87 18.48
C PRO A 28 -4.26 -5.87 17.62
N GLY A 29 -5.26 -5.05 17.97
CA GLY A 29 -6.50 -4.89 17.20
C GLY A 29 -6.55 -3.64 16.32
N ALA A 30 -5.50 -2.82 16.30
CA ALA A 30 -5.44 -1.59 15.52
C ALA A 30 -4.81 -1.83 14.15
N VAL A 31 -5.27 -1.07 13.15
CA VAL A 31 -4.59 -1.01 11.86
C VAL A 31 -3.21 -0.38 12.04
N ALA A 32 -2.18 -1.01 11.46
CA ALA A 32 -0.84 -0.45 11.51
C ALA A 32 -0.80 0.94 10.86
N PRO A 33 -0.21 1.96 11.52
CA PRO A 33 -0.10 3.31 10.94
C PRO A 33 0.58 3.33 9.57
N LYS A 34 1.56 2.45 9.32
CA LYS A 34 2.21 2.33 8.01
C LYS A 34 1.25 1.88 6.91
N ALA A 35 0.32 0.98 7.22
CA ALA A 35 -0.69 0.51 6.26
C ALA A 35 -1.68 1.64 5.92
N LEU A 36 -2.13 2.40 6.93
CA LEU A 36 -2.96 3.59 6.73
C LEU A 36 -2.23 4.64 5.90
N LEU A 37 -0.98 4.96 6.24
CA LEU A 37 -0.18 5.95 5.51
C LEU A 37 0.04 5.56 4.06
N LEU A 38 0.31 4.28 3.77
CA LEU A 38 0.45 3.81 2.39
C LEU A 38 -0.87 3.96 1.61
N ALA A 39 -2.00 3.60 2.22
CA ALA A 39 -3.31 3.77 1.61
C ALA A 39 -3.64 5.25 1.36
N GLY A 40 -3.41 6.12 2.35
CA GLY A 40 -3.62 7.55 2.24
C GLY A 40 -2.71 8.21 1.21
N TRP A 41 -1.45 7.78 1.13
CA TRP A 41 -0.51 8.23 0.11
C TRP A 41 -0.99 7.82 -1.29
N LEU A 42 -1.36 6.55 -1.52
CA LEU A 42 -1.88 6.10 -2.81
C LEU A 42 -3.11 6.91 -3.22
N ALA A 43 -4.07 7.06 -2.31
CA ALA A 43 -5.29 7.81 -2.55
C ALA A 43 -5.02 9.30 -2.87
N SER A 44 -4.08 9.93 -2.15
CA SER A 44 -3.64 11.31 -2.45
C SER A 44 -3.00 11.42 -3.83
N ARG A 45 -2.05 10.54 -4.16
CA ARG A 45 -1.29 10.59 -5.42
C ARG A 45 -2.13 10.26 -6.66
N LEU A 46 -3.18 9.46 -6.49
CA LEU A 46 -4.05 9.02 -7.57
C LEU A 46 -5.40 9.77 -7.61
N GLY A 47 -5.58 10.78 -6.75
CA GLY A 47 -6.76 11.64 -6.76
C GLY A 47 -8.05 10.95 -6.32
N TRP A 48 -7.94 9.94 -5.46
CA TRP A 48 -9.09 9.17 -4.97
C TRP A 48 -9.89 9.97 -3.94
N ARG A 49 -11.21 9.90 -4.04
CA ARG A 49 -12.15 10.47 -3.07
C ARG A 49 -12.81 9.35 -2.28
N ILE A 50 -12.84 9.47 -0.96
CA ILE A 50 -13.58 8.51 -0.14
C ILE A 50 -15.09 8.65 -0.37
N VAL A 51 -15.78 7.53 -0.53
CA VAL A 51 -17.23 7.50 -0.78
C VAL A 51 -18.05 6.87 0.34
N SER A 52 -17.42 6.11 1.24
CA SER A 52 -18.10 5.52 2.39
C SER A 52 -17.19 5.42 3.61
N GLU A 53 -17.80 5.38 4.78
CA GLU A 53 -17.13 5.05 6.04
C GLU A 53 -16.55 3.62 5.97
N PRO A 54 -15.46 3.34 6.73
CA PRO A 54 -14.86 2.03 6.76
C PRO A 54 -15.86 0.98 7.21
N ALA A 55 -16.01 -0.08 6.41
CA ALA A 55 -16.73 -1.27 6.82
C ALA A 55 -15.74 -2.30 7.37
N GLN A 56 -16.04 -2.89 8.52
CA GLN A 56 -15.33 -4.09 8.96
C GLN A 56 -15.86 -5.29 8.17
N THR A 57 -14.95 -6.11 7.66
CA THR A 57 -15.28 -7.42 7.09
C THR A 57 -14.99 -8.50 8.14
N ASN A 58 -15.14 -9.78 7.79
CA ASN A 58 -14.96 -10.88 8.75
C ASN A 58 -13.56 -10.86 9.40
N GLU A 59 -13.58 -10.67 10.72
CA GLU A 59 -12.59 -10.85 11.79
C GLU A 59 -11.23 -10.12 11.77
N SER A 60 -10.69 -9.57 10.67
CA SER A 60 -9.39 -8.83 10.75
C SER A 60 -9.10 -7.83 9.63
N ALA A 61 -10.09 -7.46 8.81
CA ALA A 61 -9.88 -6.52 7.71
C ALA A 61 -10.81 -5.31 7.74
N GLN A 62 -10.24 -4.14 7.45
CA GLN A 62 -10.97 -2.89 7.24
C GLN A 62 -11.06 -2.60 5.75
N LEU A 63 -12.27 -2.30 5.29
CA LEU A 63 -12.56 -1.99 3.90
C LEU A 63 -12.91 -0.52 3.75
N PHE A 64 -12.19 0.17 2.87
CA PHE A 64 -12.47 1.55 2.49
C PHE A 64 -12.89 1.57 1.02
N SER A 65 -13.98 2.27 0.72
CA SER A 65 -14.41 2.51 -0.66
C SER A 65 -14.04 3.92 -1.08
N PHE A 66 -13.37 4.01 -2.21
CA PHE A 66 -13.00 5.24 -2.88
C PHE A 66 -13.62 5.29 -4.27
N GLU A 67 -13.63 6.49 -4.85
CA GLU A 67 -13.99 6.74 -6.24
C GLU A 67 -12.90 7.58 -6.91
N GLN A 68 -12.67 7.29 -8.18
CA GLN A 68 -11.87 8.12 -9.09
C GLN A 68 -12.61 8.18 -10.42
N ASP A 69 -13.01 9.38 -10.85
CA ASP A 69 -13.68 9.61 -12.13
C ASP A 69 -14.88 8.66 -12.40
N GLY A 70 -15.71 8.40 -11.38
CA GLY A 70 -16.85 7.48 -11.46
C GLY A 70 -16.51 5.99 -11.35
N ARG A 71 -15.23 5.63 -11.21
CA ARG A 71 -14.79 4.24 -10.97
C ARG A 71 -14.62 3.99 -9.48
N ALA A 72 -15.23 2.90 -8.98
CA ALA A 72 -15.03 2.44 -7.63
C ALA A 72 -13.65 1.80 -7.43
N ILE A 73 -13.00 2.14 -6.33
CA ILE A 73 -11.74 1.54 -5.88
C ILE A 73 -11.93 1.03 -4.46
N THR A 74 -11.54 -0.21 -4.23
CA THR A 74 -11.64 -0.85 -2.93
C THR A 74 -10.26 -0.99 -2.30
N VAL A 75 -10.06 -0.41 -1.12
CA VAL A 75 -8.84 -0.58 -0.33
C VAL A 75 -9.13 -1.48 0.87
N GLU A 76 -8.42 -2.59 0.97
CA GLU A 76 -8.52 -3.55 2.06
C GLU A 76 -7.25 -3.53 2.90
N LEU A 77 -7.37 -3.27 4.20
CA LEU A 77 -6.29 -3.34 5.17
C LEU A 77 -6.52 -4.58 6.03
N ALA A 78 -5.68 -5.61 5.88
CA ALA A 78 -5.86 -6.89 6.58
C ALA A 78 -4.69 -7.17 7.52
N ALA A 79 -5.00 -7.46 8.79
CA ALA A 79 -3.99 -7.96 9.71
C ALA A 79 -3.58 -9.40 9.33
N CYS A 80 -2.30 -9.72 9.46
CA CYS A 80 -1.77 -11.07 9.25
C CYS A 80 -0.66 -11.41 10.24
N GLU A 81 -0.30 -12.68 10.30
CA GLU A 81 0.91 -13.17 10.96
C GLU A 81 2.01 -13.38 9.91
N HIS A 82 3.24 -12.92 10.18
CA HIS A 82 4.39 -13.11 9.29
C HIS A 82 5.69 -13.12 10.10
N GLU A 83 6.53 -14.13 9.94
CA GLU A 83 7.71 -14.33 10.80
C GLU A 83 8.82 -13.30 10.58
N SER A 84 8.98 -12.82 9.34
CA SER A 84 10.08 -11.95 8.93
C SER A 84 9.72 -10.46 8.83
N VAL A 85 8.52 -10.07 9.25
CA VAL A 85 8.08 -8.67 9.26
C VAL A 85 8.01 -8.21 10.71
N ALA A 86 8.52 -7.00 10.99
CA ALA A 86 8.42 -6.44 12.33
C ALA A 86 6.96 -6.01 12.63
N PRO A 87 6.53 -6.00 13.90
CA PRO A 87 5.23 -5.48 14.30
C PRO A 87 4.95 -4.06 13.75
N GLY A 88 3.72 -3.83 13.28
CA GLY A 88 3.36 -2.60 12.58
C GLY A 88 3.92 -2.47 11.15
N GLY A 89 4.64 -3.48 10.66
CA GLY A 89 5.19 -3.55 9.30
C GLY A 89 4.16 -3.98 8.25
N ILE A 90 4.51 -3.77 6.98
CA ILE A 90 3.72 -4.20 5.83
C ILE A 90 4.32 -5.52 5.32
N ALA A 91 3.51 -6.56 5.25
CA ALA A 91 3.94 -7.87 4.75
C ALA A 91 3.77 -7.99 3.23
N ARG A 92 2.65 -7.48 2.72
CA ARG A 92 2.29 -7.60 1.30
C ARG A 92 1.43 -6.43 0.86
N VAL A 93 1.66 -5.98 -0.37
CA VAL A 93 0.81 -5.02 -1.09
C VAL A 93 0.41 -5.65 -2.41
N GLU A 94 -0.88 -5.73 -2.67
CA GLU A 94 -1.42 -6.17 -3.96
C GLU A 94 -2.24 -5.05 -4.59
N LEU A 95 -1.87 -4.70 -5.83
CA LEU A 95 -2.52 -3.70 -6.65
C LEU A 95 -3.18 -4.40 -7.83
N VAL A 96 -4.48 -4.25 -7.99
CA VAL A 96 -5.23 -4.84 -9.10
C VAL A 96 -5.81 -3.75 -9.97
N ALA A 97 -5.48 -3.82 -11.26
CA ALA A 97 -6.05 -2.97 -12.29
C ALA A 97 -7.18 -3.69 -13.03
N GLU A 98 -8.24 -2.95 -13.33
CA GLU A 98 -9.30 -3.39 -14.22
C GLU A 98 -8.86 -3.18 -15.67
N SER A 99 -8.47 -4.27 -16.31
CA SER A 99 -8.03 -4.34 -17.70
C SER A 99 -8.42 -5.69 -18.28
N GLU A 100 -8.41 -5.80 -19.61
CA GLU A 100 -8.51 -7.09 -20.29
C GLU A 100 -7.23 -7.36 -21.08
N PRO A 101 -6.43 -8.39 -20.71
CA PRO A 101 -6.58 -9.25 -19.52
C PRO A 101 -6.33 -8.50 -18.20
N ARG A 102 -6.89 -8.99 -17.08
CA ARG A 102 -6.73 -8.40 -15.74
C ARG A 102 -5.26 -8.38 -15.32
N ARG A 103 -4.79 -7.25 -14.76
CA ARG A 103 -3.40 -7.10 -14.30
C ARG A 103 -3.35 -6.97 -12.79
N SER A 104 -2.44 -7.70 -12.15
CA SER A 104 -2.12 -7.49 -10.73
C SER A 104 -0.62 -7.38 -10.51
N PHE A 105 -0.26 -6.55 -9.53
CA PHE A 105 1.10 -6.36 -9.05
C PHE A 105 1.12 -6.68 -7.57
N VAL A 106 2.08 -7.49 -7.15
CA VAL A 106 2.24 -7.89 -5.77
C VAL A 106 3.66 -7.57 -5.33
N ALA A 107 3.79 -6.79 -4.26
CA ALA A 107 5.05 -6.56 -3.57
C ALA A 107 5.02 -7.24 -2.21
N MET A 108 6.06 -8.01 -1.89
CA MET A 108 6.19 -8.72 -0.60
C MET A 108 7.66 -8.91 -0.24
N HIS A 109 7.95 -9.19 1.03
CA HIS A 109 9.29 -9.59 1.45
C HIS A 109 9.70 -10.91 0.76
N ALA A 110 10.97 -11.02 0.33
CA ALA A 110 11.53 -12.26 -0.19
C ALA A 110 11.72 -13.30 0.94
N GLU A 111 11.67 -14.59 0.60
CA GLU A 111 11.77 -15.71 1.56
C GLU A 111 13.03 -15.67 2.44
N HIS A 112 14.12 -15.11 1.93
CA HIS A 112 15.40 -15.02 2.62
C HIS A 112 16.00 -13.62 2.48
N GLY A 113 15.67 -12.72 3.41
CA GLY A 113 16.43 -11.48 3.63
C GLY A 113 15.63 -10.19 3.44
N ARG A 114 16.36 -9.13 3.07
CA ARG A 114 15.90 -7.72 3.02
C ARG A 114 15.34 -7.30 1.66
N ASP A 115 15.19 -8.25 0.75
CA ASP A 115 14.80 -7.96 -0.61
C ASP A 115 13.27 -7.92 -0.74
N LEU A 116 12.79 -7.03 -1.59
CA LEU A 116 11.38 -6.96 -1.96
C LEU A 116 11.19 -7.75 -3.26
N LYS A 117 10.32 -8.75 -3.23
CA LYS A 117 9.87 -9.48 -4.40
C LYS A 117 8.65 -8.77 -4.98
N MET A 118 8.75 -8.36 -6.24
CA MET A 118 7.65 -7.87 -7.04
C MET A 118 7.24 -8.93 -8.04
N GLN A 119 5.96 -9.28 -8.06
CA GLN A 119 5.36 -10.20 -9.03
C GLN A 119 4.29 -9.48 -9.81
N GLN A 120 4.33 -9.62 -11.13
CA GLN A 120 3.26 -9.16 -12.01
C GLN A 120 2.57 -10.37 -12.63
N ALA A 121 1.24 -10.38 -12.58
CA ALA A 121 0.40 -11.36 -13.26
C ALA A 121 -0.50 -10.66 -14.28
N THR A 122 -0.70 -11.30 -15.43
CA THR A 122 -1.55 -10.81 -16.53
C THR A 122 -2.49 -11.93 -16.95
N GLY A 123 -3.79 -11.79 -16.67
CA GLY A 123 -4.80 -12.82 -16.92
C GLY A 123 -4.80 -13.94 -15.88
N ALA A 124 -5.69 -14.91 -16.07
CA ALA A 124 -5.87 -16.04 -15.14
C ALA A 124 -4.84 -17.17 -15.35
N GLU A 125 -4.24 -17.28 -16.55
CA GLU A 125 -3.41 -18.43 -16.95
C GLU A 125 -1.96 -18.08 -17.32
N ASP A 126 -1.52 -16.81 -17.25
CA ASP A 126 -0.28 -16.38 -17.92
C ASP A 126 0.80 -15.71 -17.03
N ALA A 127 2.03 -15.78 -17.57
CA ALA A 127 3.36 -15.61 -16.98
C ALA A 127 3.52 -14.63 -15.79
N GLN A 128 3.98 -15.17 -14.66
CA GLN A 128 4.46 -14.39 -13.52
C GLN A 128 5.84 -13.79 -13.81
N THR A 129 5.88 -12.51 -14.18
CA THR A 129 7.16 -11.80 -14.20
C THR A 129 7.55 -11.48 -12.77
N THR A 130 8.59 -12.16 -12.28
CA THR A 130 9.13 -11.92 -10.94
C THR A 130 10.38 -11.05 -11.07
N ARG A 131 10.37 -9.91 -10.37
CA ARG A 131 11.53 -9.06 -10.17
C ARG A 131 11.85 -9.01 -8.68
N VAL A 132 13.10 -9.29 -8.32
CA VAL A 132 13.59 -9.05 -6.97
C VAL A 132 14.32 -7.71 -6.98
N VAL A 133 13.93 -6.82 -6.07
CA VAL A 133 14.58 -5.52 -5.87
C VAL A 133 15.18 -5.52 -4.48
N THR A 134 16.50 -5.37 -4.41
CA THR A 134 17.18 -5.17 -3.13
C THR A 134 16.82 -3.80 -2.58
N PHE A 135 16.23 -3.80 -1.39
CA PHE A 135 15.97 -2.58 -0.64
C PHE A 135 17.14 -2.33 0.31
N ALA A 136 17.68 -1.12 0.30
CA ALA A 136 18.70 -0.73 1.27
C ALA A 136 17.99 -0.34 2.57
N ASP A 137 18.14 -1.16 3.61
CA ASP A 137 17.76 -0.76 4.96
C ASP A 137 18.64 0.41 5.39
N LYS A 138 18.03 1.59 5.54
CA LYS A 138 18.69 2.70 6.22
C LYS A 138 18.75 2.36 7.71
N SER A 139 19.95 2.42 8.27
CA SER A 139 20.15 2.40 9.71
C SER A 139 19.38 3.55 10.38
N PRO A 140 19.06 3.46 11.68
CA PRO A 140 18.44 4.57 12.41
C PRO A 140 19.20 5.89 12.28
N ALA A 141 20.53 5.83 12.17
CA ALA A 141 21.36 7.02 11.94
C ALA A 141 21.14 7.60 10.53
N GLU A 142 21.05 6.77 9.50
CA GLU A 142 20.78 7.21 8.12
C GLU A 142 19.34 7.72 7.94
N LEU A 143 18.39 7.16 8.68
CA LEU A 143 17.02 7.68 8.75
C LEU A 143 16.99 9.05 9.44
N LEU A 144 17.71 9.19 10.56
CA LEU A 144 17.82 10.47 11.26
C LEU A 144 18.49 11.55 10.39
N VAL A 145 19.55 11.19 9.67
CA VAL A 145 20.20 12.11 8.72
C VAL A 145 19.23 12.52 7.62
N ALA A 146 18.51 11.56 7.03
CA ALA A 146 17.51 11.87 6.01
C ALA A 146 16.40 12.78 6.56
N GLU A 147 15.99 12.60 7.82
CA GLU A 147 14.99 13.46 8.47
C GLU A 147 15.53 14.88 8.71
N LEU A 148 16.80 15.01 9.11
CA LEU A 148 17.45 16.31 9.30
C LEU A 148 17.69 17.06 7.97
N GLU A 149 17.72 16.36 6.85
CA GLU A 149 17.79 16.95 5.50
C GLU A 149 16.44 17.52 5.04
N ILE A 150 15.34 17.22 5.74
CA ILE A 150 14.02 17.81 5.49
C ILE A 150 14.00 19.22 6.11
N LEU A 151 14.53 20.20 5.36
CA LEU A 151 14.65 21.60 5.80
C LEU A 151 13.30 22.37 5.83
N SER A 152 12.19 21.73 5.47
CA SER A 152 10.84 22.30 5.39
C SER A 152 9.79 21.19 5.46
N HIS A 153 8.52 21.54 5.56
CA HIS A 153 7.40 20.59 5.61
C HIS A 153 7.43 19.53 4.49
N ASP A 154 7.32 18.25 4.86
CA ASP A 154 7.13 17.17 3.91
C ASP A 154 5.68 17.13 3.43
N ARG A 155 5.44 17.79 2.30
CA ARG A 155 4.11 17.88 1.68
C ARG A 155 3.54 16.50 1.30
N LEU A 156 4.38 15.53 0.94
CA LEU A 156 3.91 14.19 0.57
C LEU A 156 3.40 13.43 1.78
N TYR A 157 4.11 13.55 2.90
CA TYR A 157 3.67 13.00 4.18
C TYR A 157 2.39 13.70 4.66
N GLU A 158 2.33 15.04 4.62
CA GLU A 158 1.15 15.81 5.01
C GLU A 158 -0.10 15.42 4.22
N ASP A 159 0.01 15.32 2.89
CA ASP A 159 -1.10 14.93 2.03
C ASP A 159 -1.59 13.51 2.34
N ALA A 160 -0.66 12.59 2.64
CA ALA A 160 -1.00 11.22 3.03
C ALA A 160 -1.73 11.19 4.39
N VAL A 161 -1.24 11.95 5.38
CA VAL A 161 -1.88 12.07 6.70
C VAL A 161 -3.26 12.70 6.60
N PHE A 162 -3.41 13.76 5.80
CA PHE A 162 -4.70 14.40 5.58
C PHE A 162 -5.70 13.40 4.97
N LYS A 163 -5.26 12.60 4.00
CA LYS A 163 -6.09 11.55 3.41
C LYS A 163 -6.48 10.47 4.42
N VAL A 164 -5.56 10.08 5.31
CA VAL A 164 -5.87 9.16 6.41
C VAL A 164 -6.90 9.76 7.38
N ALA A 165 -6.83 11.05 7.68
CA ALA A 165 -7.82 11.72 8.52
C ALA A 165 -9.22 11.67 7.89
N GLU A 166 -9.33 11.93 6.58
CA GLU A 166 -10.59 11.75 5.82
C GLU A 166 -11.09 10.29 5.89
N MET A 167 -10.17 9.31 5.77
CA MET A 167 -10.51 7.89 5.86
C MET A 167 -11.11 7.50 7.21
N LEU A 168 -10.59 8.07 8.30
CA LEU A 168 -11.01 7.74 9.66
C LEU A 168 -12.18 8.61 10.16
N GLY A 169 -12.71 9.50 9.32
CA GLY A 169 -13.82 10.38 9.68
C GLY A 169 -13.44 11.52 10.64
N SER A 170 -12.14 11.81 10.79
CA SER A 170 -11.66 12.94 11.59
C SER A 170 -11.87 14.23 10.79
N LYS A 171 -12.83 15.06 11.22
CA LYS A 171 -13.07 16.41 10.69
C LYS A 171 -12.13 17.45 11.28
#